data_AF-D9QNC5-F1
#
_entry.id   AF-D9QNC5-F1
#
_cell.length_a   1.000
_cell.length_b   1.000
_cell.length_c   1.000
_cell.angle_alpha   90.00
_cell.angle_beta   90.00
_cell.angle_gamma   90.00
#
_symmetry.space_group_name_H-M   'P 1'
#
loop_
_entity.id
_entity.type
_entity.pdbx_description
1 polymer ?
#
loop_
_entity_poly.entity_id
_entity_poly.type
_entity_poly.pdbx_seq_one_letter_code
_entity_poly.pdbx_strand_id
1 'polypeptide(L)'
;MGRQGSTLRKLRGIAGMPSRTTELKTEAGVRLTLVEEVTPLGTVRASHYRLTTLRPNQQRVLARLESAEEAFDLEVNASLMDPVVQALVTRH
;
A
#
# COMPACT_ATOMS: atom_id res chain seq x y z
N MET A 1 43.29 22.30 14.35
CA MET A 1 42.01 23.03 14.42
C MET A 1 41.55 23.33 13.00
N GLY A 2 40.40 22.79 12.59
CA GLY A 2 39.78 23.03 11.30
C GLY A 2 38.38 22.43 11.32
N ARG A 3 37.38 23.28 11.51
CA ARG A 3 35.94 22.95 11.56
C ARG A 3 35.42 22.68 10.14
N GLN A 4 34.19 22.14 10.12
CA GLN A 4 33.21 22.01 9.02
C GLN A 4 33.13 20.58 8.50
N GLY A 5 32.04 19.83 8.64
CA GLY A 5 30.65 20.26 8.69
C GLY A 5 29.99 19.81 7.38
N SER A 6 29.07 18.86 7.50
CA SER A 6 27.94 18.67 6.59
C SER A 6 28.25 18.44 5.11
N THR A 7 28.11 17.20 4.66
CA THR A 7 27.56 16.99 3.32
C THR A 7 26.51 15.90 3.39
N LEU A 8 25.27 16.37 3.49
CA LEU A 8 24.06 15.62 3.25
C LEU A 8 24.26 14.68 2.06
N ARG A 9 24.14 13.37 2.27
CA ARG A 9 23.80 12.47 1.18
C ARG A 9 22.37 12.81 0.75
N LYS A 10 22.30 13.68 -0.23
CA LYS A 10 21.18 13.89 -1.15
C LYS A 10 20.85 12.52 -1.75
N LEU A 11 20.01 11.74 -1.06
CA LEU A 11 19.34 10.62 -1.68
C LEU A 11 18.43 11.24 -2.73
N ARG A 12 18.89 11.09 -3.98
CA ARG A 12 18.21 11.46 -5.21
C ARG A 12 16.72 11.18 -5.04
N GLY A 13 15.91 12.20 -5.32
CA GLY A 13 14.49 12.00 -5.55
C GLY A 13 14.31 10.85 -6.52
N ILE A 14 13.74 9.75 -6.04
CA ILE A 14 12.65 9.14 -6.77
C ILE A 14 11.55 10.20 -6.72
N ALA A 15 11.51 11.08 -7.72
CA ALA A 15 10.28 11.78 -8.04
C ALA A 15 9.28 10.67 -8.34
N GLY A 16 8.54 10.22 -7.32
CA GLY A 16 7.44 9.30 -7.49
C GLY A 16 6.54 9.94 -8.53
N MET A 17 6.22 9.20 -9.58
CA MET A 17 5.14 9.59 -10.49
C MET A 17 3.94 9.99 -9.61
N PRO A 18 3.30 11.15 -9.83
CA PRO A 18 2.19 11.56 -8.99
C PRO A 18 1.14 10.46 -9.04
N SER A 19 0.90 9.79 -7.92
CA SER A 19 -0.03 8.67 -7.84
C SER A 19 -1.25 9.08 -7.03
N ARG A 20 -2.44 8.88 -7.59
CA ARG A 20 -3.69 9.03 -6.85
C ARG A 20 -4.02 7.69 -6.22
N THR A 21 -4.27 7.70 -4.91
CA THR A 21 -4.70 6.50 -4.19
C THR A 21 -6.14 6.69 -3.73
N THR A 22 -6.99 5.70 -4.00
CA THR A 22 -8.38 5.66 -3.55
C THR A 22 -8.59 4.40 -2.74
N GLU A 23 -9.07 4.55 -1.51
CA GLU A 23 -9.48 3.40 -0.70
C GLU A 23 -10.80 2.85 -1.22
N LEU A 24 -10.83 1.54 -1.47
CA LEU A 24 -12.04 0.86 -1.95
C LEU A 24 -12.73 0.12 -0.81
N LYS A 25 -11.97 -0.67 -0.04
CA LYS A 25 -12.49 -1.54 1.02
C LYS A 25 -11.47 -1.65 2.17
N THR A 26 -11.97 -1.75 3.39
CA THR A 26 -11.18 -1.99 4.59
C THR A 26 -11.95 -2.89 5.55
N GLU A 27 -11.37 -4.02 5.94
CA GLU A 27 -12.00 -4.99 6.85
C GLU A 27 -10.96 -5.87 7.55
N ALA A 28 -11.15 -6.19 8.83
CA ALA A 28 -10.28 -7.08 9.62
C ALA A 28 -8.77 -6.76 9.54
N GLY A 29 -8.40 -5.48 9.40
CA GLY A 29 -7.01 -5.05 9.23
C GLY A 29 -6.44 -5.23 7.82
N VAL A 30 -7.26 -5.68 6.87
CA VAL A 30 -6.95 -5.75 5.44
C VAL A 30 -7.54 -4.50 4.76
N ARG A 31 -6.77 -3.92 3.84
CA ARG A 31 -7.15 -2.71 3.09
C ARG A 31 -6.85 -2.90 1.61
N LEU A 32 -7.85 -2.61 0.78
CA LEU A 32 -7.78 -2.60 -0.67
C LEU A 32 -7.82 -1.16 -1.18
N THR A 33 -6.79 -0.79 -1.94
CA THR A 33 -6.66 0.55 -2.52
C THR A 33 -6.48 0.45 -4.04
N LEU A 34 -7.12 1.35 -4.78
CA LEU A 34 -6.79 1.62 -6.17
C LEU A 34 -5.69 2.66 -6.20
N VAL A 35 -4.60 2.36 -6.92
CA VAL A 35 -3.49 3.26 -7.16
C VAL A 35 -3.46 3.58 -8.64
N GLU A 36 -3.69 4.84 -8.98
CA GLU A 36 -3.61 5.36 -10.33
C GLU A 36 -2.31 6.14 -10.46
N GLU A 37 -1.44 5.72 -11.37
CA GLU A 37 -0.28 6.50 -11.79
C GLU A 37 -0.75 7.62 -12.70
N VAL A 38 -0.63 8.85 -12.24
CA VAL A 38 -1.04 10.04 -12.96
C VAL A 38 0.19 10.65 -13.62
N THR A 39 0.01 11.17 -14.84
CA THR A 39 1.04 11.99 -15.48
C THR A 39 1.08 13.38 -14.83
N PRO A 40 2.15 14.17 -15.05
CA PRO A 40 2.19 15.57 -14.61
C PRO A 40 1.05 16.44 -15.18
N LEU A 41 0.37 15.99 -16.24
CA LEU A 41 -0.75 16.66 -16.88
C LEU A 41 -2.11 16.25 -16.31
N GLY A 42 -2.15 15.38 -15.28
CA GLY A 42 -3.39 14.93 -14.65
C GLY A 42 -4.08 13.75 -15.34
N THR A 43 -3.48 13.15 -16.37
CA THR A 43 -4.05 11.98 -17.05
C THR A 43 -3.61 10.68 -16.38
N VAL A 44 -4.51 9.70 -16.26
CA VAL A 44 -4.18 8.37 -15.73
C VAL A 44 -3.38 7.59 -16.78
N ARG A 45 -2.16 7.20 -16.42
CA ARG A 45 -1.25 6.40 -17.26
C ARG A 45 -1.43 4.91 -17.01
N ALA A 46 -1.57 4.52 -15.74
CA ALA A 46 -1.74 3.14 -15.33
C ALA A 46 -2.58 3.10 -14.05
N SER A 47 -3.31 2.01 -13.86
CA SER A 47 -4.02 1.73 -12.62
C SER A 47 -3.68 0.33 -12.15
N HIS A 48 -3.51 0.18 -10.84
CA HIS A 48 -3.32 -1.10 -10.19
C HIS A 48 -3.97 -1.09 -8.82
N TYR A 49 -4.31 -2.27 -8.34
CA TYR A 49 -4.91 -2.47 -7.03
C TYR A 49 -3.82 -2.92 -6.07
N ARG A 50 -3.80 -2.32 -4.90
CA ARG A 50 -2.85 -2.64 -3.84
C ARG A 50 -3.62 -3.13 -2.63
N LEU A 51 -3.27 -4.34 -2.20
CA LEU A 51 -3.77 -4.98 -1.00
C LEU A 51 -2.69 -4.93 0.09
N THR A 52 -3.07 -4.40 1.24
CA THR A 52 -2.23 -4.31 2.43
C THR A 52 -2.93 -4.99 3.60
N THR A 53 -2.21 -5.78 4.37
CA THR A 53 -2.69 -6.50 5.55
C THR A 53 -1.75 -6.23 6.72
N LEU A 54 -2.23 -6.47 7.95
CA LEU A 54 -1.42 -6.43 9.17
C LEU A 54 -0.39 -7.57 9.25
N ARG A 55 -0.51 -8.59 8.38
CA ARG A 55 0.48 -9.65 8.29
C ARG A 55 1.77 -9.19 7.61
N PRO A 56 2.94 -9.56 8.14
CA PRO A 56 4.22 -9.16 7.56
C PRO A 56 4.42 -9.77 6.16
N ASN A 57 5.04 -8.99 5.25
CA ASN A 57 5.48 -9.40 3.91
C ASN A 57 4.38 -9.84 2.91
N GLN A 58 3.11 -9.47 3.12
CA GLN A 58 2.00 -9.89 2.25
C GLN A 58 1.40 -8.76 1.40
N GLN A 59 2.16 -7.70 1.11
CA GLN A 59 1.68 -6.68 0.17
C GLN A 59 1.51 -7.29 -1.22
N ARG A 60 0.31 -7.20 -1.80
CA ARG A 60 0.01 -7.69 -3.15
C ARG A 60 -0.38 -6.53 -4.05
N VAL A 61 0.19 -6.50 -5.24
CA VAL A 61 -0.18 -5.58 -6.32
C VAL A 61 -0.84 -6.39 -7.42
N LEU A 62 -2.04 -5.98 -7.81
CA LEU A 62 -2.93 -6.71 -8.71
C LEU A 62 -3.38 -5.78 -9.84
N ALA A 63 -3.46 -6.30 -11.06
CA ALA A 63 -3.77 -5.48 -12.24
C ALA A 63 -5.28 -5.33 -12.50
N ARG A 64 -6.12 -6.18 -11.90
CA ARG A 64 -7.58 -6.25 -12.15
C ARG A 64 -8.36 -6.16 -10.85
N LEU A 65 -9.53 -5.51 -10.89
CA LEU A 65 -10.40 -5.33 -9.73
C LEU A 65 -10.91 -6.67 -9.21
N GLU A 66 -11.45 -7.51 -10.09
CA GLU A 66 -12.02 -8.82 -9.75
C GLU A 66 -11.02 -9.69 -8.96
N SER A 67 -9.80 -9.84 -9.48
CA SER A 67 -8.73 -10.57 -8.79
C SER A 67 -8.32 -9.90 -7.47
N ALA A 68 -8.46 -8.58 -7.37
CA ALA A 68 -8.16 -7.84 -6.14
C ALA A 68 -9.24 -7.98 -5.08
N GLU A 69 -10.51 -8.10 -5.48
CA GLU A 69 -11.61 -8.39 -4.58
C GLU A 69 -11.56 -9.84 -4.09
N GLU A 70 -11.32 -10.80 -4.98
CA GLU A 70 -11.11 -12.21 -4.58
C GLU A 70 -9.94 -12.35 -3.60
N ALA A 71 -8.81 -11.69 -3.89
CA ALA A 71 -7.66 -11.70 -2.99
C ALA A 71 -7.95 -10.99 -1.66
N PHE A 72 -8.80 -9.96 -1.67
CA PHE A 72 -9.25 -9.27 -0.46
C PHE A 72 -10.08 -10.18 0.42
N ASP A 73 -11.10 -10.85 -0.12
CA ASP A 73 -11.98 -11.73 0.66
C ASP A 73 -11.21 -12.92 1.25
N LEU A 74 -10.27 -13.48 0.48
CA LEU A 74 -9.39 -14.54 0.98
C LEU A 74 -8.49 -14.06 2.13
N GLU A 75 -7.93 -12.85 2.02
CA GLU A 75 -7.06 -12.31 3.07
C GLU A 75 -7.86 -11.88 4.31
N VAL A 76 -9.08 -11.37 4.14
CA VAL A 76 -10.00 -11.05 5.24
C VAL A 76 -10.33 -12.33 6.01
N ASN A 77 -10.76 -13.39 5.32
CA ASN A 77 -11.03 -14.67 5.95
C ASN A 77 -9.81 -15.22 6.69
N ALA A 78 -8.64 -15.15 6.05
CA ALA A 78 -7.42 -15.60 6.68
C ALA A 78 -7.03 -14.74 7.89
N SER A 79 -7.26 -13.43 7.86
CA SER A 79 -7.01 -12.48 8.95
C SER A 79 -7.97 -12.66 10.13
N LEU A 80 -9.22 -13.03 9.86
CA LEU A 80 -10.22 -13.38 10.86
C LEU A 80 -9.86 -14.67 11.61
N MET A 81 -9.24 -15.63 10.92
CA MET A 81 -8.79 -16.89 11.52
C MET A 81 -7.45 -16.79 12.26
N ASP A 82 -6.76 -15.65 12.16
CA ASP A 82 -5.42 -15.47 12.72
C ASP A 82 -5.48 -14.73 14.05
N PRO A 83 -5.22 -15.41 15.18
CA PRO A 83 -5.34 -14.80 16.50
C PRO A 83 -4.34 -13.65 16.71
N VAL A 84 -3.19 -13.66 16.02
CA VAL A 84 -2.20 -12.57 16.11
C VAL A 84 -2.74 -11.34 15.41
N VAL A 85 -3.30 -11.51 14.21
CA VAL A 85 -3.95 -10.41 13.47
C VAL A 85 -5.15 -9.89 14.25
N GLN A 86 -6.00 -10.76 14.78
CA GLN A 86 -7.14 -10.36 15.61
C GLN A 86 -6.69 -9.56 16.84
N ALA A 87 -5.64 -10.00 17.53
CA ALA A 87 -5.08 -9.24 18.66
C ALA A 87 -4.56 -7.86 18.26
N LEU A 88 -4.04 -7.70 17.04
CA LEU A 88 -3.60 -6.41 16.51
C LEU A 88 -4.78 -5.51 16.10
N VAL A 89 -5.83 -6.08 15.50
CA VAL A 89 -7.05 -5.37 15.12
C VAL A 89 -7.80 -4.84 16.34
N THR A 90 -7.98 -5.67 17.39
CA THR A 90 -8.71 -5.26 18.61
C THR A 90 -7.96 -4.21 19.45
N ARG A 91 -6.65 -4.03 19.22
CA ARG A 91 -5.82 -3.09 19.97
C ARG A 91 -5.82 -1.66 19.39
N HIS A 92 -6.45 -1.46 18.24
CA HIS A 92 -6.69 -0.17 17.60
C HIS A 92 -8.13 0.28 17.76
#